data_AF-A0A7X5USI3-F1
#
_entry.id   AF-A0A7X5USI3-F1
#
_cell.length_a   1.000
_cell.length_b   1.000
_cell.length_c   1.000
_cell.angle_alpha   90.00
_cell.angle_beta   90.00
_cell.angle_gamma   90.00
#
_symmetry.space_group_name_H-M   'P 1'
#
loop_
_entity.id
_entity.type
_entity.pdbx_description
1 polymer ?
#
loop_
_entity_poly.entity_id
_entity_poly.type
_entity_poly.pdbx_seq_one_letter_code
_entity_poly.pdbx_strand_id
1 'polypeptide(L)'
;MATTVERLRTALSEADFPADKSQLLRQAEHAEADGATLKALRAIPPVVYSNLTEVKQSVSFDAGPDASEEAARRRLHDKPGLAQREKDVPGHPIADELGENRGS
;
A
#
# COMPACT_ATOMS: atom_id res chain seq x y z
N MET A 1 -5.39 -10.44 -21.33
CA MET A 1 -5.74 -9.03 -21.07
C MET A 1 -5.02 -8.60 -19.81
N ALA A 2 -4.48 -7.40 -19.76
CA ALA A 2 -3.87 -6.84 -18.56
C ALA A 2 -4.93 -6.19 -17.65
N THR A 3 -4.63 -6.07 -16.36
CA THR A 3 -5.52 -5.36 -15.42
C THR A 3 -5.39 -3.85 -15.61
N THR A 4 -6.47 -3.11 -15.34
CA THR A 4 -6.51 -1.64 -15.36
C THR A 4 -6.82 -1.09 -13.97
N VAL A 5 -6.49 0.19 -13.74
CA VAL A 5 -6.71 0.86 -12.44
C VAL A 5 -8.18 0.87 -12.06
N GLU A 6 -9.08 1.15 -13.01
CA GLU A 6 -10.52 1.19 -12.78
C GLU A 6 -11.08 -0.18 -12.36
N ARG A 7 -10.65 -1.26 -13.03
CA ARG A 7 -11.07 -2.63 -12.67
C ARG A 7 -10.60 -3.00 -11.28
N LEU A 8 -9.36 -2.67 -10.92
CA LEU A 8 -8.85 -2.90 -9.57
C LEU A 8 -9.64 -2.09 -8.53
N ARG A 9 -9.94 -0.83 -8.83
CA ARG A 9 -10.70 0.05 -7.93
C ARG A 9 -12.10 -0.48 -7.67
N THR A 10 -12.79 -0.97 -8.69
CA THR A 10 -14.12 -1.58 -8.53
C THR A 10 -14.04 -2.87 -7.73
N ALA A 11 -13.06 -3.74 -8.01
CA ALA A 11 -12.91 -5.00 -7.29
C ALA A 11 -12.63 -4.83 -5.79
N LEU A 12 -11.99 -3.72 -5.40
CA LEU A 12 -11.59 -3.44 -4.03
C LEU A 12 -12.36 -2.27 -3.40
N SER A 13 -13.47 -1.83 -3.98
CA SER A 13 -14.23 -0.69 -3.44
C SER A 13 -14.87 -0.99 -2.09
N GLU A 14 -15.18 -2.26 -1.83
CA GLU A 14 -15.77 -2.76 -0.58
C GLU A 14 -14.72 -3.39 0.35
N ALA A 15 -13.42 -3.28 0.02
CA ALA A 15 -12.37 -3.78 0.89
C ALA A 15 -12.26 -2.92 2.16
N ASP A 16 -12.33 -3.56 3.32
CA ASP A 16 -12.00 -2.94 4.60
C ASP A 16 -10.48 -2.82 4.76
N PHE A 17 -9.99 -1.60 4.97
CA PHE A 17 -8.57 -1.33 5.23
C PHE A 17 -8.33 -1.07 6.72
N PRO A 18 -7.18 -1.48 7.29
CA PRO A 18 -6.03 -2.10 6.62
C PRO A 18 -6.27 -3.56 6.20
N ALA A 19 -5.76 -3.93 5.02
CA ALA A 19 -5.96 -5.26 4.44
C ALA A 19 -4.62 -5.90 4.03
N ASP A 20 -4.44 -7.18 4.35
CA ASP A 20 -3.34 -7.98 3.83
C ASP A 20 -3.62 -8.50 2.41
N LYS A 21 -2.57 -8.92 1.70
CA LYS A 21 -2.67 -9.47 0.34
C LYS A 21 -3.73 -10.57 0.20
N SER A 22 -3.90 -11.44 1.19
CA SER A 22 -4.89 -12.54 1.18
C SER A 22 -6.30 -12.00 1.33
N GLN A 23 -6.50 -10.98 2.17
CA GLN A 23 -7.80 -10.27 2.26
C GLN A 23 -8.15 -9.58 0.95
N LEU A 24 -7.19 -8.91 0.31
CA LEU A 24 -7.40 -8.28 -1.00
C LEU A 24 -7.76 -9.31 -2.09
N LEU A 25 -7.11 -10.48 -2.08
CA LEU A 25 -7.43 -11.57 -3.00
C LEU A 25 -8.84 -12.12 -2.75
N ARG A 26 -9.19 -12.42 -1.50
CA ARG A 26 -10.54 -12.90 -1.15
C ARG A 26 -11.61 -11.88 -1.53
N GLN A 27 -11.38 -10.60 -1.30
CA GLN A 27 -12.31 -9.54 -1.68
C GLN A 27 -12.47 -9.47 -3.21
N ALA A 28 -11.37 -9.50 -3.95
CA ALA A 28 -11.41 -9.49 -5.40
C ALA A 28 -12.08 -10.75 -5.96
N GLU A 29 -11.89 -11.91 -5.35
CA GLU A 29 -12.59 -13.16 -5.71
C GLU A 29 -14.10 -13.05 -5.42
N HIS A 30 -14.49 -12.48 -4.28
CA HIS A 30 -15.88 -12.25 -3.91
C HIS A 30 -16.57 -11.24 -4.84
N ALA A 31 -15.84 -10.23 -5.31
CA ALA A 31 -16.29 -9.25 -6.29
C ALA A 31 -16.23 -9.76 -7.76
N GLU A 32 -15.98 -11.06 -7.96
CA GLU A 32 -15.87 -11.70 -9.28
C GLU A 32 -14.88 -10.99 -10.22
N ALA A 33 -13.75 -10.51 -9.66
CA ALA A 33 -12.74 -9.79 -10.42
C ALA A 33 -12.08 -10.69 -11.49
N ASP A 34 -11.69 -10.07 -12.61
CA ASP A 34 -11.02 -10.78 -13.70
C ASP A 34 -9.74 -11.49 -13.23
N GLY A 35 -9.42 -12.64 -13.84
CA GLY A 35 -8.20 -13.39 -13.56
C GLY A 35 -6.90 -12.58 -13.77
N ALA A 36 -6.93 -11.55 -14.62
CA ALA A 36 -5.84 -10.60 -14.78
C ALA A 36 -5.61 -9.74 -13.53
N THR A 37 -6.70 -9.26 -12.90
CA THR A 37 -6.68 -8.51 -11.64
C THR A 37 -6.16 -9.38 -10.51
N LEU A 38 -6.67 -10.61 -10.40
CA LEU A 38 -6.21 -11.58 -9.39
C LEU A 38 -4.73 -11.92 -9.58
N LYS A 39 -4.27 -12.12 -10.82
CA LYS A 39 -2.85 -12.36 -11.11
C LYS A 39 -1.97 -11.18 -10.70
N ALA A 40 -2.44 -9.95 -10.95
CA ALA A 40 -1.70 -8.75 -10.57
C ALA A 40 -1.63 -8.57 -9.04
N LEU A 41 -2.74 -8.82 -8.33
CA LEU A 41 -2.77 -8.87 -6.87
C LEU A 41 -1.87 -9.97 -6.30
N ARG A 42 -1.71 -11.10 -7.00
CA ARG A 42 -0.76 -12.15 -6.59
C ARG A 42 0.70 -11.73 -6.77
N ALA A 43 1.00 -10.75 -7.62
CA ALA A 43 2.35 -10.25 -7.85
C ALA A 43 2.79 -9.20 -6.83
N ILE A 44 1.85 -8.56 -6.11
CA ILE A 44 2.20 -7.53 -5.12
C ILE A 44 2.89 -8.13 -3.88
N PRO A 45 3.70 -7.33 -3.17
CA PRO A 45 4.31 -7.72 -1.91
C PRO A 45 3.28 -8.22 -0.87
N PRO A 46 3.63 -9.24 -0.06
CA PRO A 46 2.75 -9.73 1.01
C PRO A 46 2.85 -8.84 2.25
N VAL A 47 2.59 -7.55 2.09
CA VAL A 47 2.53 -6.56 3.19
C VAL A 47 1.08 -6.21 3.52
N VAL A 48 0.87 -5.50 4.63
CA VAL A 48 -0.41 -4.90 4.96
C VAL A 48 -0.53 -3.58 4.24
N TYR A 49 -1.64 -3.39 3.53
CA TYR A 49 -1.94 -2.16 2.82
C TYR A 49 -2.91 -1.33 3.65
N SER A 50 -2.61 -0.05 3.86
CA SER A 50 -3.46 0.83 4.69
C SER A 50 -4.60 1.44 3.90
N ASN A 51 -4.51 1.46 2.57
CA ASN A 51 -5.52 2.04 1.68
C ASN A 51 -5.36 1.54 0.23
N LEU A 52 -6.39 1.79 -0.59
CA LEU A 52 -6.42 1.42 -2.01
C LEU A 52 -5.31 2.08 -2.84
N THR A 53 -4.79 3.25 -2.44
CA THR A 53 -3.72 3.95 -3.18
C THR A 53 -2.40 3.21 -3.08
N GLU A 54 -2.05 2.67 -1.92
CA GLU A 54 -0.85 1.83 -1.75
C GLU A 54 -0.93 0.54 -2.58
N VAL A 55 -2.13 -0.05 -2.67
CA VAL A 55 -2.37 -1.22 -3.52
C VAL A 55 -2.15 -0.86 -4.99
N LYS A 56 -2.73 0.25 -5.47
CA LYS A 56 -2.53 0.74 -6.85
C LYS A 56 -1.06 1.00 -7.17
N GLN A 57 -0.29 1.56 -6.24
CA GLN A 57 1.15 1.80 -6.46
C GLN A 57 1.97 0.50 -6.49
N SER A 58 1.49 -0.56 -5.86
CA SER A 58 2.16 -1.86 -5.80
C SER A 58 1.78 -2.79 -6.95
N VAL A 59 0.60 -2.59 -7.56
CA VAL A 59 0.13 -3.38 -8.69
C VAL A 59 0.80 -2.91 -9.99
N SER A 60 1.40 -3.83 -10.73
CA SER A 60 1.87 -3.56 -12.08
C SER A 60 0.68 -3.54 -13.05
N PHE A 61 0.30 -2.35 -13.50
CA PHE A 61 -0.67 -2.17 -14.58
C PHE A 61 0.06 -2.09 -15.93
N ASP A 62 -0.56 -2.63 -16.98
CA ASP A 62 -0.15 -2.40 -18.37
C ASP A 62 -0.70 -1.05 -18.87
N ALA A 63 -0.79 -0.08 -17.97
CA ALA A 63 -1.19 1.27 -18.32
C ALA A 63 0.05 1.94 -18.93
N GLY A 64 -0.05 2.30 -20.21
CA GLY A 64 0.85 3.28 -20.83
C GLY A 64 0.95 4.56 -19.97
N PRO A 65 1.98 5.37 -20.21
CA PRO A 65 2.53 6.33 -19.24
C PRO A 65 1.62 7.55 -19.01
N ASP A 66 0.50 7.41 -18.30
CA ASP A 66 -0.35 8.55 -17.91
C ASP A 66 -1.09 8.26 -16.60
N ALA A 67 -0.47 8.65 -15.47
CA ALA A 67 -1.08 8.99 -14.18
C ALA A 67 -0.05 9.11 -13.01
N SER A 68 1.26 9.21 -13.30
CA SER A 68 2.30 9.34 -12.25
C SER A 68 3.00 10.70 -12.19
N GLU A 69 2.60 11.70 -12.96
CA GLU A 69 3.26 13.01 -12.95
C GLU A 69 2.98 13.89 -11.71
N GLU A 70 2.11 13.47 -10.77
CA GLU A 70 1.83 14.27 -9.57
C GLU A 70 2.58 13.82 -8.29
N ALA A 71 3.41 12.78 -8.34
CA ALA A 71 4.27 12.41 -7.19
C ALA A 71 5.69 12.99 -7.28
N ALA A 72 6.12 13.44 -8.47
CA ALA A 72 7.47 13.98 -8.68
C ALA A 72 7.62 15.48 -8.32
N ARG A 73 6.52 16.25 -8.21
CA ARG A 73 6.57 17.70 -7.94
C ARG A 73 6.70 18.11 -6.46
N ARG A 74 6.77 17.16 -5.51
CA ARG A 74 7.12 17.49 -4.10
C ARG A 74 8.62 17.42 -3.78
N ARG A 75 9.47 16.99 -4.72
CA ARG A 75 10.94 17.02 -4.52
C ARG A 75 11.60 18.36 -4.87
N LEU A 76 10.82 19.42 -5.13
CA LEU A 76 11.37 20.71 -5.56
C LEU A 76 10.78 21.94 -4.83
N HIS A 77 10.38 21.80 -3.57
CA HIS A 77 10.18 22.98 -2.73
C HIS A 77 10.94 22.82 -1.41
N ASP A 78 12.23 23.15 -1.51
CA ASP A 78 13.05 23.77 -0.46
C ASP A 78 12.19 24.63 0.48
N LYS A 79 12.24 24.42 1.81
CA LYS A 79 12.72 25.37 2.85
C LYS A 79 12.86 24.67 4.23
N PRO A 80 13.87 25.00 5.04
CA PRO A 80 14.19 24.33 6.30
C PRO A 80 13.45 24.94 7.50
N GLY A 81 13.23 24.10 8.53
CA GLY A 81 12.86 24.50 9.89
C GLY A 81 11.36 24.59 10.13
N LEU A 82 10.84 23.72 11.01
CA LEU A 82 9.94 24.03 12.11
C LEU A 82 9.62 22.75 12.89
N ALA A 83 9.61 22.91 14.21
CA ALA A 83 9.59 21.87 15.23
C ALA A 83 8.20 21.26 15.47
N GLN A 84 8.21 20.01 15.94
CA GLN A 84 7.29 19.36 16.90
C GLN A 84 5.77 19.46 16.67
N ARG A 85 5.10 18.30 16.52
CA ARG A 85 4.11 17.80 17.50
C ARG A 85 3.57 16.42 17.11
N GLU A 86 3.54 15.57 18.12
CA GLU A 86 3.05 14.20 18.16
C GLU A 86 1.73 13.97 17.41
N LYS A 87 1.68 12.86 16.66
CA LYS A 87 0.48 12.03 16.59
C LYS A 87 0.89 10.57 16.49
N ASP A 88 0.83 9.98 17.66
CA ASP A 88 0.81 8.57 18.00
C ASP A 88 -0.06 7.73 17.06
N VAL A 89 0.55 6.76 16.35
CA VAL A 89 -0.06 5.49 15.93
C VAL A 89 1.08 4.47 15.70
N PRO A 90 0.93 3.21 16.14
CA PRO A 90 2.02 2.40 16.66
C PRO A 90 2.80 1.66 15.57
N GLY A 91 4.07 1.43 15.90
CA GLY A 91 5.12 0.96 14.99
C GLY A 91 4.97 -0.48 14.50
N HIS A 92 5.49 -0.68 13.29
CA HIS A 92 5.91 -1.98 12.79
C HIS A 92 7.09 -2.50 13.63
N PRO A 93 7.12 -3.79 14.01
CA PRO A 93 8.11 -4.34 14.93
C PRO A 93 9.45 -4.52 14.20
N ILE A 94 10.50 -3.90 14.71
CA ILE A 94 11.88 -4.32 14.46
C ILE A 94 12.33 -4.99 15.75
N ALA A 95 12.41 -6.31 15.74
CA ALA A 95 13.05 -7.07 16.79
C ALA A 95 14.57 -6.98 16.59
N ASP A 96 15.29 -6.50 17.60
CA ASP A 96 16.70 -6.81 17.91
C ASP A 96 16.94 -6.22 19.31
N GLU A 97 16.76 -7.00 20.38
CA GLU A 97 17.81 -7.77 21.07
C GLU A 97 18.82 -6.90 21.84
N LEU A 98 19.22 -7.42 23.00
CA LEU A 98 20.12 -6.88 24.04
C LEU A 98 19.40 -5.98 25.07
N GLY A 99 19.19 -6.38 26.32
CA GLY A 99 20.03 -7.27 27.13
C GLY A 99 20.55 -6.47 28.32
N GLU A 100 20.15 -6.91 29.50
CA GLU A 100 20.71 -6.59 30.83
C GLU A 100 20.47 -5.20 31.43
N ASN A 101 19.74 -5.07 32.55
CA ASN A 101 19.98 -5.50 33.95
C ASN A 101 20.71 -4.43 34.80
N ARG A 102 19.92 -3.85 35.71
CA ARG A 102 20.25 -3.41 37.08
C ARG A 102 21.16 -2.19 37.30
N GLY A 103 20.52 -1.14 37.80
CA GLY A 103 20.70 -0.71 39.20
C GLY A 103 21.98 0.03 39.55
N SER A 104 21.82 1.28 40.02
CA SER A 104 22.34 1.82 41.29
C SER A 104 21.81 3.24 41.48
#